data_AF-A0A1E8FPU6-F1
#
_entry.id   AF-A0A1E8FPU6-F1
#
_cell.length_a   1.000
_cell.length_b   1.000
_cell.length_c   1.000
_cell.angle_alpha   90.00
_cell.angle_beta   90.00
_cell.angle_gamma   90.00
#
_symmetry.space_group_name_H-M   'P 1'
#
loop_
_entity.id
_entity.type
_entity.pdbx_description
1 polymer ?
#
loop_
_entity_poly.entity_id
_entity_poly.type
_entity_poly.pdbx_seq_one_letter_code
_entity_poly.pdbx_strand_id
1 'polypeptide(L)'
;MEVPVPDLITMMSPSSRKAASTQLDQLRGPDAGDAPKRVELFFCPACFDISDGILSVEVARTADAVTWRAFGWKDEEQDGDADALITNATELVFDAVAYDAVLGSAQAAFRLGFGWRRKR
;
A
#
# COMPACT_ATOMS: atom_id res chain seq x y z
N MET A 1 -15.61 8.65 19.69
CA MET A 1 -14.71 7.66 19.07
C MET A 1 -13.73 8.47 18.24
N GLU A 2 -12.52 8.67 18.76
CA GLU A 2 -11.48 9.41 18.04
C GLU A 2 -11.02 8.55 16.87
N VAL A 3 -11.16 9.07 15.65
CA VAL A 3 -10.66 8.38 14.46
C VAL A 3 -9.13 8.44 14.56
N PRO A 4 -8.42 7.29 14.57
CA PRO A 4 -6.97 7.30 14.63
C PRO A 4 -6.42 8.14 13.47
N VAL A 5 -5.43 8.98 13.79
CA VAL A 5 -4.73 9.82 12.81
C VAL A 5 -4.23 8.89 11.67
N PRO A 6 -4.39 9.25 10.39
CA PRO A 6 -3.92 8.41 9.26
C PRO A 6 -2.47 7.93 9.37
N ASP A 7 -1.65 8.65 10.14
CA ASP A 7 -0.32 8.28 10.59
C ASP A 7 -0.25 6.97 11.39
N LEU A 8 -1.38 6.37 11.75
CA LEU A 8 -1.51 5.16 12.56
C LEU A 8 -1.84 3.90 11.75
N ILE A 9 -2.34 3.98 10.52
CA ILE A 9 -2.77 2.76 9.76
C ILE A 9 -1.90 2.45 8.56
N THR A 10 -1.01 3.38 8.18
CA THR A 10 -0.12 3.24 7.03
C THR A 10 1.24 3.82 7.35
N MET A 11 2.29 3.26 6.75
CA MET A 11 3.63 3.84 6.78
C MET A 11 3.73 5.16 5.99
N MET A 12 2.67 5.57 5.27
CA MET A 12 2.57 6.84 4.55
C MET A 12 2.36 8.03 5.49
N SER A 13 3.27 8.22 6.45
CA SER A 13 3.27 9.34 7.39
C SER A 13 4.39 10.34 7.08
N PRO A 14 4.12 11.67 7.13
CA PRO A 14 5.16 12.69 7.07
C PRO A 14 6.20 12.56 8.19
N SER A 15 5.82 11.94 9.32
CA SER A 15 6.70 11.68 10.46
C SER A 15 7.82 10.68 10.15
N SER A 16 7.64 9.81 9.14
CA SER A 16 8.62 8.83 8.68
C SER A 16 8.70 8.77 7.16
N ARG A 17 9.37 9.76 6.56
CA ARG A 17 9.59 9.85 5.10
C ARG A 17 10.20 8.59 4.48
N LYS A 18 11.08 7.90 5.21
CA LYS A 18 11.71 6.67 4.74
C LYS A 18 10.69 5.54 4.63
N ALA A 19 9.89 5.32 5.66
CA ALA A 19 8.85 4.30 5.67
C ALA A 19 7.79 4.60 4.59
N ALA A 20 7.40 5.86 4.43
CA ALA A 20 6.49 6.29 3.38
C ALA A 20 7.03 6.00 1.97
N SER A 21 8.33 6.27 1.72
CA SER A 21 8.93 5.93 0.42
C SER A 21 8.98 4.42 0.20
N THR A 22 9.35 3.64 1.21
CA THR A 22 9.37 2.18 1.11
C THR A 22 7.99 1.62 0.80
N GLN A 23 6.94 2.12 1.46
CA GLN A 23 5.56 1.73 1.18
C GLN A 23 5.14 2.06 -0.26
N LEU A 24 5.47 3.27 -0.74
CA LEU A 24 5.18 3.66 -2.13
C LEU A 24 5.94 2.81 -3.14
N ASP A 25 7.20 2.45 -2.85
CA ASP A 25 7.99 1.58 -3.70
C ASP A 25 7.46 0.13 -3.71
N GLN A 26 6.91 -0.36 -2.59
CA GLN A 26 6.17 -1.63 -2.57
C GLN A 26 4.91 -1.55 -3.44
N LEU A 27 4.12 -0.49 -3.31
CA LEU A 27 2.87 -0.30 -4.07
C LEU A 27 3.09 -0.19 -5.58
N ARG A 28 4.29 0.17 -6.06
CA ARG A 28 4.62 0.09 -7.49
C ARG A 28 4.47 -1.32 -8.06
N GLY A 29 4.61 -2.34 -7.21
CA GLY A 29 4.48 -3.74 -7.59
C GLY A 29 5.63 -4.21 -8.48
N PRO A 30 5.44 -5.35 -9.17
CA PRO A 30 6.43 -5.88 -10.10
C PRO A 30 6.47 -5.06 -11.41
N ASP A 31 7.53 -5.25 -12.21
CA ASP A 31 7.58 -4.69 -13.56
C ASP A 31 6.53 -5.35 -14.47
N ALA A 32 6.18 -4.69 -15.57
CA ALA A 32 5.16 -5.21 -16.49
C ALA A 32 5.60 -6.55 -17.11
N GLY A 33 4.78 -7.58 -16.93
CA GLY A 33 5.07 -8.94 -17.42
C GLY A 33 5.80 -9.84 -16.43
N ASP A 34 6.26 -9.30 -15.30
CA ASP A 34 6.81 -10.11 -14.21
C ASP A 34 5.71 -10.81 -13.40
N ALA A 35 6.12 -11.79 -12.59
CA ALA A 35 5.21 -12.49 -11.71
C ALA A 35 4.54 -11.52 -10.71
N PRO A 36 3.24 -11.72 -10.39
CA PRO A 36 2.55 -10.92 -9.39
C PRO A 36 3.28 -10.94 -8.05
N LYS A 37 3.19 -9.83 -7.31
CA LYS A 37 3.85 -9.68 -6.01
C LYS A 37 2.87 -9.24 -4.94
N ARG A 38 2.92 -9.88 -3.77
CA ARG A 38 2.17 -9.45 -2.59
C ARG A 38 2.81 -8.22 -1.96
N VAL A 39 2.00 -7.21 -1.69
CA VAL A 39 2.41 -5.93 -1.10
C VAL A 39 1.54 -5.63 0.10
N GLU A 40 2.11 -4.95 1.09
CA GLU A 40 1.44 -4.57 2.33
C GLU A 40 0.66 -3.27 2.08
N LEU A 41 -0.55 -3.11 2.65
CA LEU A 41 -1.41 -1.93 2.48
C LEU A 41 -1.61 -1.18 3.80
N PHE A 42 -2.12 -1.88 4.82
CA PHE A 42 -2.47 -1.31 6.12
C PHE A 42 -1.98 -2.16 7.27
N PHE A 43 -1.50 -1.49 8.31
CA PHE A 43 -0.96 -2.09 9.53
C PHE A 43 -1.95 -1.87 10.68
N CYS A 44 -1.89 -2.72 11.71
CA CYS A 44 -2.65 -2.53 12.93
C CYS A 44 -2.35 -1.16 13.56
N PRO A 45 -3.35 -0.28 13.78
CA PRO A 45 -3.12 1.05 14.30
C PRO A 45 -2.73 1.15 15.76
N ALA A 46 -2.87 0.06 16.51
CA ALA A 46 -2.49 0.03 17.91
C ALA A 46 -0.98 -0.22 18.08
N CYS A 47 -0.38 -1.08 17.26
CA CYS A 47 0.96 -1.61 17.51
C CYS A 47 1.94 -1.50 16.34
N PHE A 48 1.48 -1.31 15.09
CA PHE A 48 2.31 -1.43 13.88
C PHE A 48 3.11 -2.73 13.75
N ASP A 49 2.67 -3.76 14.46
CA ASP A 49 3.32 -5.06 14.53
C ASP A 49 2.68 -6.02 13.53
N ILE A 50 3.51 -6.83 12.87
CA ILE A 50 3.05 -7.83 11.92
C ILE A 50 2.25 -8.95 12.60
N SER A 51 2.50 -9.22 13.88
CA SER A 51 1.76 -10.20 14.68
C SER A 51 0.27 -9.89 14.83
N ASP A 52 -0.12 -8.62 14.68
CA ASP A 52 -1.53 -8.20 14.72
C ASP A 52 -2.21 -8.22 13.33
N GLY A 53 -1.48 -8.63 12.30
CA GLY A 53 -1.99 -8.76 10.93
C GLY A 53 -1.88 -7.47 10.11
N ILE A 54 -1.40 -7.63 8.88
CA ILE A 54 -1.27 -6.60 7.86
C ILE A 54 -2.24 -6.91 6.74
N LEU A 55 -3.07 -5.94 6.34
CA LEU A 55 -3.83 -6.09 5.12
C LEU A 55 -2.86 -6.03 3.94
N SER A 56 -2.87 -7.05 3.11
CA SER A 56 -2.01 -7.18 1.94
C SER A 56 -2.83 -7.44 0.68
N VAL A 57 -2.21 -7.23 -0.48
CA VAL A 57 -2.81 -7.46 -1.79
C VAL A 57 -1.79 -7.99 -2.76
N GLU A 58 -2.19 -8.86 -3.69
CA GLU A 58 -1.37 -9.25 -4.82
C GLU A 58 -1.49 -8.21 -5.93
N VAL A 59 -0.36 -7.67 -6.36
CA VAL A 59 -0.27 -6.72 -7.48
C VAL A 59 0.27 -7.43 -8.70
N ALA A 60 -0.52 -7.45 -9.77
CA ALA A 60 -0.12 -7.89 -11.10
C ALA A 60 -0.08 -6.70 -12.06
N ARG A 61 0.83 -6.74 -13.04
CA ARG A 61 1.07 -5.60 -13.94
C ARG A 61 1.20 -5.99 -15.40
N THR A 62 0.53 -5.25 -16.26
CA THR A 62 0.73 -5.23 -17.72
C THR A 62 1.22 -3.86 -18.15
N ALA A 63 1.43 -3.65 -19.46
CA ALA A 63 1.82 -2.35 -19.99
C ALA A 63 0.76 -1.26 -19.73
N ASP A 64 -0.52 -1.64 -19.73
CA ASP A 64 -1.65 -0.70 -19.68
C ASP A 64 -2.38 -0.71 -18.33
N ALA A 65 -2.22 -1.77 -17.52
CA ALA A 65 -2.99 -1.94 -16.30
C ALA A 65 -2.18 -2.40 -15.09
N VAL A 66 -2.59 -1.93 -13.92
CA VAL A 66 -2.19 -2.46 -12.60
C VAL A 66 -3.43 -3.09 -11.98
N THR A 67 -3.30 -4.34 -11.56
CA THR A 67 -4.41 -5.12 -10.99
C THR A 67 -4.09 -5.49 -9.56
N TRP A 68 -4.99 -5.13 -8.65
CA TRP A 68 -4.96 -5.49 -7.24
C TRP A 68 -5.98 -6.60 -7.00
N ARG A 69 -5.52 -7.77 -6.58
CA ARG A 69 -6.35 -8.96 -6.37
C ARG A 69 -5.89 -9.77 -5.17
N ALA A 70 -6.65 -10.82 -4.84
CA ALA A 70 -6.32 -11.76 -3.77
C ALA A 70 -5.95 -11.04 -2.45
N PHE A 71 -6.77 -10.08 -2.05
CA PHE A 71 -6.62 -9.40 -0.76
C PHE A 71 -6.60 -10.42 0.36
N GLY A 72 -5.74 -10.20 1.35
CA GLY A 72 -5.60 -11.13 2.46
C GLY A 72 -4.85 -10.54 3.63
N TRP A 73 -4.82 -11.28 4.72
CA TRP A 73 -4.03 -10.93 5.90
C TRP A 73 -2.63 -11.52 5.78
N LYS A 74 -1.66 -10.80 6.33
CA LYS A 74 -0.29 -11.24 6.52
C LYS A 74 0.09 -11.08 7.98
N ASP A 75 0.56 -12.13 8.61
CA ASP A 75 1.11 -12.12 9.97
C ASP A 75 2.42 -12.92 10.04
N GLU A 76 2.87 -13.32 11.24
CA GLU A 76 4.10 -14.10 11.40
C GLU A 76 3.98 -15.53 10.85
N GLU A 77 2.77 -16.05 10.73
CA GLU A 77 2.48 -17.43 10.34
C GLU A 77 1.97 -17.54 8.92
N GLN A 78 1.30 -16.51 8.39
CA GLN A 78 0.57 -16.52 7.12
C GLN A 78 0.97 -15.33 6.24
N ASP A 79 1.19 -15.56 4.95
CA ASP A 79 1.46 -14.47 3.97
C ASP A 79 0.59 -14.65 2.72
N GLY A 80 -0.71 -14.43 2.89
CA GLY A 80 -1.68 -14.63 1.81
C GLY A 80 -1.94 -16.10 1.47
N ASP A 81 -1.78 -16.99 2.44
CA ASP A 81 -2.24 -18.37 2.36
C ASP A 81 -3.75 -18.44 2.16
N ALA A 82 -4.26 -19.58 1.68
CA ALA A 82 -5.68 -19.73 1.30
C ALA A 82 -6.66 -19.32 2.42
N ASP A 83 -6.32 -19.63 3.67
CA ASP A 83 -7.14 -19.31 4.85
C ASP A 83 -7.02 -17.83 5.29
N ALA A 84 -5.98 -17.14 4.82
CA ALA A 84 -5.75 -15.71 5.05
C ALA A 84 -6.41 -14.82 3.98
N LEU A 85 -6.92 -15.40 2.89
CA LEU A 85 -7.55 -14.64 1.80
C LEU A 85 -8.95 -14.14 2.16
N ILE A 86 -9.21 -12.88 1.81
CA ILE A 86 -10.53 -12.26 1.89
C ILE A 86 -11.28 -12.64 0.60
N THR A 87 -11.96 -13.79 0.64
CA THR A 87 -12.58 -14.43 -0.54
C THR A 87 -13.67 -13.62 -1.25
N ASN A 88 -14.25 -12.63 -0.58
CA ASN A 88 -15.26 -11.73 -1.14
C ASN A 88 -14.67 -10.36 -1.60
N ALA A 89 -13.36 -10.18 -1.56
CA ALA A 89 -12.73 -8.97 -2.06
C ALA A 89 -12.77 -8.91 -3.59
N THR A 90 -13.22 -7.77 -4.13
CA THR A 90 -13.27 -7.55 -5.57
C THR A 90 -11.90 -7.13 -6.09
N GLU A 91 -11.56 -7.57 -7.30
CA GLU A 91 -10.37 -7.11 -8.01
C GLU A 91 -10.51 -5.63 -8.40
N LEU A 92 -9.45 -4.86 -8.17
CA LEU A 92 -9.38 -3.47 -8.59
C LEU A 92 -8.39 -3.34 -9.74
N VAL A 93 -8.83 -2.72 -10.84
CA VAL A 93 -8.02 -2.51 -12.03
C VAL A 93 -7.82 -1.01 -12.23
N PHE A 94 -6.57 -0.61 -12.42
CA PHE A 94 -6.15 0.77 -12.61
C PHE A 94 -5.43 0.90 -13.96
N ASP A 95 -5.57 2.06 -14.59
CA ASP A 95 -4.70 2.47 -15.68
C ASP A 95 -3.25 2.62 -15.17
N ALA A 96 -2.29 1.98 -15.84
CA ALA A 96 -0.92 1.91 -15.37
C ALA A 96 -0.22 3.29 -15.34
N VAL A 97 -0.50 4.14 -16.33
CA VAL A 97 0.09 5.48 -16.43
C VAL A 97 -0.43 6.39 -15.33
N ALA A 98 -1.75 6.39 -15.11
CA ALA A 98 -2.37 7.16 -14.05
C ALA A 98 -1.91 6.70 -12.66
N TYR A 99 -1.78 5.38 -12.46
CA TYR A 99 -1.30 4.79 -11.22
C TYR A 99 0.12 5.25 -10.88
N ASP A 100 1.06 5.16 -11.84
CA ASP A 100 2.43 5.62 -11.64
C ASP A 100 2.52 7.13 -11.41
N ALA A 101 1.69 7.92 -12.10
CA ALA A 101 1.65 9.36 -11.91
C ALA A 101 1.23 9.73 -10.47
N VAL A 102 0.24 9.03 -9.91
CA VAL A 102 -0.19 9.21 -8.53
C VAL A 102 0.91 8.80 -7.55
N LEU A 103 1.51 7.63 -7.71
CA LEU A 103 2.61 7.18 -6.83
C LEU A 103 3.83 8.10 -6.91
N GLY A 104 4.20 8.56 -8.11
CA GLY A 104 5.29 9.52 -8.32
C GLY A 104 5.01 10.86 -7.65
N SER A 105 3.78 11.36 -7.75
CA SER A 105 3.35 12.59 -7.08
C SER A 105 3.41 12.46 -5.56
N ALA A 106 2.95 11.34 -5.02
CA ALA A 106 3.04 11.05 -3.59
C ALA A 106 4.50 10.98 -3.11
N GLN A 107 5.37 10.32 -3.87
CA GLN A 107 6.79 10.20 -3.54
C GLN A 107 7.49 11.56 -3.55
N ALA A 108 7.15 12.43 -4.51
CA ALA A 108 7.65 13.81 -4.55
C ALA A 108 7.19 14.62 -3.32
N ALA A 109 5.92 14.47 -2.90
CA ALA A 109 5.38 15.15 -1.72
C ALA A 109 6.13 14.77 -0.43
N PHE A 110 6.49 13.49 -0.26
CA PHE A 110 7.30 13.06 0.89
C PHE A 110 8.75 13.55 0.82
N ARG A 111 9.33 13.67 -0.37
CA ARG A 111 10.72 14.16 -0.55
C ARG A 111 10.85 15.65 -0.24
N LEU A 112 9.91 16.47 -0.72
CA LEU A 112 9.96 17.93 -0.59
C LEU A 112 9.62 18.44 0.82
N GLY A 113 9.17 17.55 1.72
CA GLY A 113 8.59 17.93 3.00
C GLY A 113 7.21 18.54 2.78
N PHE A 114 6.24 18.18 3.61
CA PHE A 114 4.87 18.66 3.51
C PHE A 114 4.79 20.16 3.85
N GLY A 115 5.24 21.02 2.92
CA GLY A 115 5.01 22.45 2.92
C GLY A 115 3.60 22.76 2.45
N TRP A 116 2.58 22.13 3.06
CA TRP A 116 1.19 22.53 2.86
C TRP A 116 0.95 23.81 3.66
N ARG A 117 1.38 24.95 3.12
CA ARG A 117 0.81 26.24 3.53
C ARG A 117 -0.68 26.16 3.22
N ARG A 118 -1.51 26.03 4.26
CA ARG A 118 -2.92 26.42 4.19
C ARG A 118 -2.98 27.83 3.64
N LYS A 119 -3.39 27.99 2.38
CA LYS A 119 -3.82 29.28 1.87
C LYS A 119 -5.26 29.48 2.33
N ARG A 120 -5.37 30.30 3.38
CA ARG A 120 -6.50 31.09 3.89
C ARG A 120 -7.78 30.35 4.25
#